data_AF-A0A357KNE1-F1
#
_entry.id   AF-A0A357KNE1-F1
#
_cell.length_a   1.000
_cell.length_b   1.000
_cell.length_c   1.000
_cell.angle_alpha   90.00
_cell.angle_beta   90.00
_cell.angle_gamma   90.00
#
_symmetry.space_group_name_H-M   'P 1'
#
loop_
_entity.id
_entity.type
_entity.pdbx_description
1 polymer ?
#
loop_
_entity_poly.entity_id
_entity_poly.type
_entity_poly.pdbx_seq_one_letter_code
_entity_poly.pdbx_strand_id
1 'polypeptide(L)'
;FVSERGNQLARSSVNKICELCADKAALPRVNPHMLRHGCGFFMINNGHDIRAIQVYLGHASITNTTIYTKLNEKQFVGMWE
;
A
#
# COMPACT_ATOMS: atom_id res chain seq x y z
N PHE A 1 17.42 -6.27 2.90
CA PHE A 1 17.03 -7.69 3.07
C PHE A 1 18.06 -8.57 2.38
N VAL A 2 18.38 -9.70 3.01
CA VAL A 2 19.38 -10.65 2.54
C VAL A 2 18.66 -11.93 2.10
N SER A 3 19.14 -12.55 1.04
CA SER A 3 18.68 -13.87 0.59
C SER A 3 19.26 -14.98 1.45
N GLU A 4 18.72 -16.19 1.34
CA GLU A 4 19.25 -17.39 2.02
C GLU A 4 20.74 -17.65 1.70
N ARG A 5 21.23 -17.14 0.56
CA ARG A 5 22.62 -17.26 0.12
C ARG A 5 23.53 -16.13 0.61
N GLY A 6 23.04 -15.23 1.48
CA GLY A 6 23.84 -14.11 2.01
C GLY A 6 23.93 -12.88 1.08
N ASN A 7 23.43 -12.96 -0.15
CA ASN A 7 23.43 -11.85 -1.11
C ASN A 7 22.19 -10.96 -0.97
N GLN A 8 22.22 -9.76 -1.58
CA GLN A 8 21.05 -8.86 -1.63
C GLN A 8 19.82 -9.58 -2.21
N LEU A 9 18.67 -9.41 -1.55
CA LEU A 9 17.42 -10.00 -2.01
C LEU A 9 16.99 -9.37 -3.34
N ALA A 10 16.78 -10.21 -4.37
CA ALA A 10 16.34 -9.75 -5.68
C ALA A 10 14.88 -9.27 -5.65
N ARG A 11 14.54 -8.30 -6.50
CA ARG A 11 13.15 -7.82 -6.66
C ARG A 11 12.19 -8.92 -7.09
N SER A 12 12.63 -9.84 -7.94
CA SER A 12 11.86 -11.01 -8.36
C SER A 12 11.54 -11.94 -7.19
N SER A 13 12.47 -12.12 -6.25
CA SER A 13 12.26 -12.91 -5.04
C SER A 13 11.15 -12.32 -4.17
N VAL A 14 11.09 -11.00 -4.01
CA VAL A 14 10.01 -10.34 -3.26
C VAL A 14 8.64 -10.58 -3.92
N ASN A 15 8.56 -10.44 -5.25
CA ASN A 15 7.33 -10.76 -5.97
C ASN A 15 6.92 -12.22 -5.76
N LYS A 16 7.87 -13.15 -5.84
CA LYS A 16 7.58 -14.57 -5.63
C LYS A 16 7.09 -14.87 -4.21
N ILE A 17 7.67 -14.21 -3.21
CA ILE A 17 7.22 -14.31 -1.82
C ILE A 17 5.77 -13.80 -1.70
N CYS A 18 5.42 -12.66 -2.31
CA CYS A 18 4.05 -12.15 -2.31
C CYS A 18 3.06 -13.12 -2.96
N GLU A 19 3.42 -13.73 -4.09
CA GLU A 19 2.58 -14.75 -4.76
C GLU A 19 2.35 -15.96 -3.86
N LEU A 20 3.40 -16.51 -3.26
CA LEU A 20 3.30 -17.64 -2.34
C LEU A 20 2.43 -17.32 -1.11
N CYS A 21 2.53 -16.10 -0.59
CA CYS A 21 1.66 -15.65 0.50
C CYS A 21 0.20 -15.53 0.05
N ALA A 22 -0.06 -15.04 -1.16
CA ALA A 22 -1.41 -14.96 -1.71
C ALA A 22 -2.04 -16.34 -1.85
N ASP A 23 -1.30 -17.31 -2.41
CA ASP A 23 -1.76 -18.69 -2.57
C ASP A 23 -2.10 -19.32 -1.20
N LYS A 24 -1.22 -19.15 -0.21
CA LYS A 24 -1.44 -19.65 1.16
C LYS A 24 -2.64 -19.00 1.85
N ALA A 25 -2.92 -17.75 1.54
CA ALA A 25 -4.06 -17.01 2.08
C ALA A 25 -5.36 -17.24 1.27
N ALA A 26 -5.34 -18.08 0.23
CA ALA A 26 -6.44 -18.25 -0.73
C ALA A 26 -6.91 -16.93 -1.34
N LEU A 27 -5.97 -16.02 -1.62
CA LEU A 27 -6.22 -14.72 -2.25
C LEU A 27 -5.85 -14.75 -3.74
N PRO A 28 -6.46 -13.89 -4.56
CA PRO A 28 -5.98 -13.64 -5.93
C PRO A 28 -4.52 -13.17 -5.94
N ARG A 29 -3.87 -13.22 -7.11
CA ARG A 29 -2.46 -12.81 -7.25
C ARG A 29 -2.20 -11.43 -6.64
N VAL A 30 -1.31 -11.40 -5.63
CA VAL A 30 -0.86 -10.16 -4.97
C VAL A 30 0.58 -9.85 -5.37
N ASN A 31 0.89 -8.56 -5.55
CA ASN A 31 2.25 -8.07 -5.73
C ASN A 31 2.54 -6.88 -4.78
N PRO A 32 3.81 -6.47 -4.62
CA PRO A 32 4.17 -5.39 -3.70
C PRO A 32 3.46 -4.05 -3.96
N HIS A 33 3.17 -3.73 -5.22
CA HIS A 33 2.48 -2.49 -5.58
C HIS A 33 1.00 -2.51 -5.14
N MET A 34 0.35 -3.67 -5.23
CA MET A 34 -1.01 -3.85 -4.71
C MET A 34 -1.05 -3.71 -3.18
N LEU A 35 -0.08 -4.27 -2.47
CA LEU A 35 0.04 -4.11 -1.02
C LEU A 35 0.21 -2.64 -0.63
N ARG A 36 1.06 -1.90 -1.36
CA ARG A 36 1.23 -0.46 -1.19
C ARG A 36 -0.07 0.31 -1.41
N HIS A 37 -0.85 -0.06 -2.44
CA HIS A 37 -2.16 0.55 -2.64
C HIS A 37 -3.13 0.25 -1.50
N GLY A 38 -3.22 -1.00 -1.06
CA GLY A 38 -4.06 -1.38 0.08
C GLY A 38 -3.70 -0.59 1.35
N CYS A 39 -2.41 -0.39 1.61
CA CYS A 39 -1.93 0.45 2.70
C CYS A 39 -2.39 1.91 2.57
N GLY A 40 -2.28 2.50 1.37
CA GLY A 40 -2.78 3.85 1.09
C GLY A 40 -4.28 4.01 1.33
N PHE A 41 -5.09 3.08 0.81
CA PHE A 41 -6.55 3.06 1.05
C PHE A 41 -6.87 2.88 2.53
N PHE A 42 -6.20 1.95 3.22
CA PHE A 42 -6.39 1.72 4.64
C PHE A 42 -6.13 2.98 5.47
N MET A 43 -5.03 3.68 5.22
CA MET A 43 -4.71 4.91 5.97
C MET A 43 -5.74 6.01 5.72
N ILE A 44 -6.13 6.25 4.46
CA ILE A 44 -7.16 7.24 4.13
C ILE A 44 -8.49 6.92 4.81
N ASN A 45 -8.94 5.67 4.77
CA ASN A 45 -10.22 5.25 5.37
C ASN A 45 -10.23 5.33 6.90
N ASN A 46 -9.05 5.34 7.54
CA ASN A 46 -8.89 5.59 8.97
C ASN A 46 -8.72 7.08 9.31
N GLY A 47 -8.94 7.99 8.34
CA GLY A 47 -8.92 9.42 8.58
C GLY A 47 -7.52 10.04 8.66
N HIS A 48 -6.48 9.32 8.23
CA HIS A 48 -5.14 9.89 8.18
C HIS A 48 -5.03 10.97 7.09
N ASP A 49 -4.30 12.04 7.39
CA ASP A 49 -4.07 13.14 6.46
C ASP A 49 -3.36 12.67 5.17
N ILE A 50 -3.87 13.14 4.02
CA ILE A 50 -3.38 12.76 2.70
C ILE A 50 -1.94 13.22 2.46
N ARG A 51 -1.52 14.35 3.03
CA ARG A 51 -0.13 14.83 2.89
C ARG A 51 0.81 13.95 3.70
N ALA A 52 0.44 13.58 4.92
CA ALA A 52 1.19 12.60 5.71
C ALA A 52 1.36 11.27 4.96
N ILE A 53 0.29 10.75 4.36
CA ILE A 53 0.34 9.52 3.56
C ILE A 53 1.24 9.69 2.32
N GLN A 54 1.19 10.82 1.63
CA GLN A 54 2.04 11.11 0.47
C GLN A 54 3.52 11.01 0.84
N VAL A 55 3.93 11.65 1.95
CA VAL A 55 5.31 11.63 2.42
C VAL A 55 5.71 10.23 2.87
N TYR A 56 4.85 9.55 3.65
CA TYR A 56 5.09 8.19 4.13
C TYR A 56 5.31 7.19 2.99
N LEU A 57 4.47 7.26 1.96
CA LEU A 57 4.62 6.41 0.78
C LEU A 57 5.79 6.90 -0.09
N GLY A 58 6.14 8.18 -0.09
CA GLY A 58 7.19 8.74 -0.95
C GLY A 58 6.68 9.01 -2.37
N HIS A 59 5.44 9.48 -2.50
CA HIS A 59 4.88 9.91 -3.77
C HIS A 59 5.35 11.31 -4.14
N ALA A 60 6.07 11.43 -5.27
CA ALA A 60 6.52 12.71 -5.79
C ALA A 60 5.35 13.65 -6.15
N SER A 61 4.26 13.10 -6.68
CA SER A 61 3.03 13.85 -6.99
C SER A 61 1.90 13.44 -6.06
N ILE A 62 1.18 14.43 -5.54
CA ILE A 62 -0.02 14.19 -4.73
C ILE A 62 -1.12 13.48 -5.52
N THR A 63 -1.15 13.64 -6.85
CA THR A 63 -2.08 12.94 -7.75
C THR A 63 -1.98 11.41 -7.63
N ASN A 64 -0.79 10.89 -7.28
CA ASN A 64 -0.62 9.44 -7.06
C ASN A 64 -1.27 8.98 -5.74
N THR A 65 -1.42 9.89 -4.77
CA THR A 65 -2.03 9.61 -3.47
C THR A 65 -3.54 9.88 -3.48
N THR A 66 -4.03 10.84 -4.28
CA THR A 66 -5.47 11.13 -4.41
C THR A 66 -6.27 9.96 -4.96
N ILE A 67 -5.65 8.98 -5.64
CA ILE A 67 -6.33 7.75 -6.02
C ILE A 67 -6.93 7.00 -4.80
N TYR A 68 -6.32 7.15 -3.62
CA TYR A 68 -6.78 6.51 -2.39
C TYR A 68 -8.02 7.16 -1.78
N THR A 69 -8.33 8.42 -2.14
CA THR A 69 -9.52 9.11 -1.62
C THR A 69 -10.81 8.69 -2.32
N LYS A 70 -10.73 7.97 -3.45
CA LYS A 70 -11.91 7.54 -4.21
C LYS A 70 -12.88 6.66 -3.41
N LEU A 71 -12.40 5.98 -2.37
CA LEU A 71 -13.18 5.07 -1.53
C LEU A 71 -13.28 5.53 -0.08
N ASN A 72 -12.96 6.81 0.20
CA ASN A 72 -13.02 7.35 1.55
C ASN A 72 -14.46 7.72 1.93
N GLU A 73 -15.17 6.79 2.55
CA GLU A 73 -16.54 7.02 3.05
C GLU A 73 -16.60 8.08 4.17
N LYS A 74 -15.49 8.30 4.89
CA LYS A 74 -15.43 9.19 6.06
C LYS A 74 -14.95 10.60 5.72
N GLN A 75 -14.77 10.92 4.44
CA GLN A 75 -14.14 12.18 4.03
C GLN A 75 -14.81 13.43 4.59
N PHE A 76 -16.12 13.39 4.82
CA PHE A 76 -16.91 14.52 5.30
C PHE A 76 -17.41 14.37 6.76
N VAL A 77 -17.09 13.26 7.43
CA VAL A 77 -17.54 13.00 8.79
C VAL A 77 -16.85 13.98 9.75
N GLY A 78 -17.64 14.75 10.51
CA GLY A 78 -17.12 15.75 11.45
C GLY A 78 -16.51 17.00 10.79
N MET A 79 -16.77 17.26 9.49
CA MET A 79 -16.19 18.42 8.80
C MET A 79 -16.75 19.77 9.28
N TRP A 80 -17.94 19.76 9.89
CA TRP A 80 -18.69 20.96 10.28
C TRP A 80 -19.13 20.96 11.74
N GLU A 81 -18.65 20.00 12.53
CA GLU A 81 -18.78 19.99 13.99
C GLU A 81 -17.60 20.76 14.61
#